data_AF-A0A820KEL2-F1
#
_entry.id   AF-A0A820KEL2-F1
#
_cell.length_a   1.000
_cell.length_b   1.000
_cell.length_c   1.000
_cell.angle_alpha   90.00
_cell.angle_beta   90.00
_cell.angle_gamma   90.00
#
_symmetry.space_group_name_H-M   'P 1'
#
loop_
_entity.id
_entity.type
_entity.pdbx_description
1 polymer ?
#
loop_
_entity_poly.entity_id
_entity_poly.type
_entity_poly.pdbx_seq_one_letter_code
_entity_poly.pdbx_strand_id
1 'polypeptide(L)'
;PLATYSLPNTSSYTNYSNTYRQSWSALSDPMPLNVHLLTFEQLSPKQYLVRVEHYFELNEDKTYSQPATIDLQMLFKSFGTIGEMNELILTANLPVSELHRLDWMTKDRESSHADTFHQNLLNATIINLNPMQIRTFQITIV
;
A
#
# COMPACT_ATOMS: atom_id res chain seq x y z
N PRO A 1 3.91 -18.30 5.99
CA PRO A 1 5.34 -18.34 5.58
C PRO A 1 5.52 -19.21 4.32
N LEU A 2 6.04 -18.65 3.24
CA LEU A 2 6.48 -19.44 2.08
C LEU A 2 7.77 -20.17 2.49
N ALA A 3 7.67 -21.44 2.86
CA ALA A 3 8.82 -22.27 3.14
C ALA A 3 9.33 -22.88 1.83
N THR A 4 10.50 -22.44 1.37
CA THR A 4 11.22 -23.08 0.26
C THR A 4 12.24 -24.04 0.83
N TYR A 5 12.07 -25.34 0.59
CA TYR A 5 13.02 -26.37 1.01
C TYR A 5 13.96 -26.71 -0.15
N SER A 6 15.27 -26.75 0.11
CA SER A 6 16.22 -27.34 -0.83
C SER A 6 16.12 -28.87 -0.77
N LEU A 7 15.96 -29.53 -1.91
CA LEU A 7 15.96 -30.99 -1.97
C LEU A 7 17.35 -31.52 -1.56
N PRO A 8 17.42 -32.53 -0.68
CA PRO A 8 18.68 -33.00 -0.08
C PRO A 8 19.63 -33.71 -1.06
N ASN A 9 19.20 -33.95 -2.30
CA ASN A 9 19.91 -34.82 -3.27
C ASN A 9 20.39 -34.06 -4.51
N THR A 10 20.83 -32.81 -4.33
CA THR A 10 21.25 -31.95 -5.45
C THR A 10 22.75 -31.70 -5.44
N SER A 11 23.30 -31.72 -6.64
CA SER A 11 24.64 -31.34 -7.08
C SER A 11 25.14 -30.03 -6.46
N SER A 12 26.44 -29.71 -6.67
CA SER A 12 27.11 -28.51 -6.11
C SER A 12 26.23 -27.25 -6.11
N TYR A 13 26.45 -26.34 -5.15
CA TYR A 13 25.71 -25.07 -5.04
C TYR A 13 25.52 -24.35 -6.38
N THR A 14 26.55 -24.35 -7.24
CA THR A 14 26.51 -23.79 -8.60
C THR A 14 25.45 -24.40 -9.50
N ASN A 15 25.20 -25.71 -9.42
CA ASN A 15 24.15 -26.38 -10.20
C ASN A 15 22.76 -26.03 -9.64
N TYR A 16 22.63 -25.99 -8.31
CA TYR A 16 21.40 -25.59 -7.64
C TYR A 16 21.01 -24.13 -7.94
N SER A 17 21.94 -23.19 -7.83
CA SER A 17 21.70 -21.76 -8.09
C SER A 17 21.39 -21.46 -9.56
N ASN A 18 21.95 -22.25 -10.48
CA ASN A 18 21.62 -22.16 -11.91
C ASN A 18 20.24 -22.73 -12.25
N THR A 19 19.75 -23.70 -11.47
CA THR A 19 18.49 -24.41 -11.77
C THR A 19 17.28 -23.77 -11.08
N TYR A 20 17.46 -23.19 -9.89
CA TYR A 20 16.35 -22.72 -9.04
C TYR A 20 16.47 -21.24 -8.70
N ARG A 21 15.31 -20.55 -8.63
CA ARG A 21 15.24 -19.17 -8.14
C ARG A 21 15.59 -19.13 -6.65
N GLN A 22 16.69 -18.45 -6.34
CA GLN A 22 17.22 -18.36 -4.98
C GLN A 22 16.57 -17.26 -4.15
N SER A 23 15.97 -16.27 -4.81
CA SER A 23 15.25 -15.17 -4.17
C SER A 23 13.97 -14.88 -4.94
N TRP A 24 13.01 -14.32 -4.21
CA TRP A 24 11.76 -13.84 -4.78
C TRP A 24 11.38 -12.53 -4.07
N SER A 25 10.89 -11.57 -4.84
CA SER A 25 10.30 -10.34 -4.33
C SER A 25 8.89 -10.21 -4.87
N ALA A 26 7.97 -9.87 -3.97
CA ALA A 26 6.63 -9.45 -4.28
C ALA A 26 6.60 -8.08 -4.99
N LEU A 27 7.54 -7.20 -4.64
CA LEU A 27 7.58 -5.84 -5.17
C LEU A 27 8.52 -5.78 -6.38
N SER A 28 8.09 -5.07 -7.42
CA SER A 28 8.93 -4.80 -8.60
C SER A 28 10.06 -3.83 -8.28
N ASP A 29 9.77 -2.84 -7.44
CA ASP A 29 10.67 -1.78 -7.02
C ASP A 29 10.58 -1.60 -5.50
N PRO A 30 11.67 -1.20 -4.82
CA PRO A 30 11.60 -0.83 -3.41
C PRO A 30 10.69 0.38 -3.22
N MET A 31 9.92 0.38 -2.12
CA MET A 31 9.11 1.54 -1.74
C MET A 31 10.01 2.72 -1.33
N PRO A 32 9.53 3.97 -1.49
CA PRO A 32 10.19 5.14 -0.91
C PRO A 32 10.42 4.96 0.58
N LEU A 33 11.50 5.52 1.11
CA LEU A 33 11.86 5.32 2.52
C LEU A 33 10.77 5.82 3.48
N ASN A 34 10.00 6.83 3.10
CA ASN A 34 8.91 7.38 3.91
C ASN A 34 7.57 6.67 3.72
N VAL A 35 7.52 5.57 2.97
CA VAL A 35 6.31 4.78 2.72
C VAL A 35 6.51 3.35 3.18
N HIS A 36 5.53 2.81 3.88
CA HIS A 36 5.55 1.45 4.38
C HIS A 36 4.28 0.69 3.99
N LEU A 37 4.44 -0.59 3.62
CA LEU A 37 3.32 -1.50 3.36
C LEU A 37 2.90 -2.13 4.69
N LEU A 38 1.86 -1.56 5.29
CA LEU A 38 1.33 -1.99 6.58
C LEU A 38 0.53 -3.29 6.49
N THR A 39 -0.23 -3.50 5.42
CA THR A 39 -1.03 -4.72 5.23
C THR A 39 -1.04 -5.12 3.76
N PHE A 40 -0.84 -6.41 3.50
CA PHE A 40 -1.14 -7.05 2.22
C PHE A 40 -1.77 -8.41 2.50
N GLU A 41 -3.10 -8.45 2.43
CA GLU A 41 -3.91 -9.61 2.82
C GLU A 41 -4.80 -10.04 1.66
N GLN A 42 -4.85 -11.34 1.37
CA GLN A 42 -5.74 -11.87 0.35
C GLN A 42 -7.12 -12.15 0.95
N LEU A 43 -8.16 -11.46 0.44
CA LEU A 43 -9.55 -11.65 0.87
C LEU A 43 -10.25 -12.75 0.06
N SER A 44 -9.93 -12.84 -1.24
CA SER A 44 -10.45 -13.85 -2.17
C SER A 44 -9.42 -14.10 -3.28
N PRO A 45 -9.62 -15.08 -4.19
CA PRO A 45 -8.61 -15.44 -5.19
C PRO A 45 -8.02 -14.28 -6.01
N LYS A 46 -8.79 -13.22 -6.23
CA LYS A 46 -8.36 -12.03 -7.00
C LYS A 46 -8.39 -10.73 -6.20
N GLN A 47 -8.79 -10.77 -4.92
CA GLN A 47 -9.08 -9.56 -4.14
C GLN A 47 -8.15 -9.46 -2.94
N TYR A 48 -7.59 -8.28 -2.74
CA TYR A 48 -6.61 -8.02 -1.70
C TYR A 48 -6.96 -6.77 -0.92
N LEU A 49 -6.72 -6.82 0.38
CA LEU A 49 -6.69 -5.67 1.26
C LEU A 49 -5.26 -5.16 1.37
N VAL A 50 -5.08 -3.89 1.02
CA VAL A 50 -3.79 -3.20 1.01
C VAL A 50 -3.88 -2.00 1.94
N ARG A 51 -2.96 -1.92 2.90
CA ARG A 51 -2.75 -0.70 3.69
C ARG A 51 -1.35 -0.20 3.45
N VAL A 52 -1.25 1.07 3.08
CA VAL A 52 0.02 1.78 2.98
C VAL A 52 -0.01 2.97 3.92
N GLU A 53 1.14 3.27 4.50
CA GLU A 53 1.29 4.37 5.43
C GLU A 53 2.52 5.21 5.12
N HIS A 54 2.44 6.48 5.49
CA HIS A 54 3.60 7.34 5.63
C HIS A 54 3.99 7.42 7.10
N TYR A 55 5.07 6.74 7.49
CA TYR A 55 5.35 6.54 8.92
C TYR A 55 6.12 7.69 9.59
N PHE A 56 6.65 8.64 8.83
CA PHE A 56 7.27 9.85 9.40
C PHE A 56 6.21 10.87 9.84
N GLU A 57 6.50 11.54 10.94
CA GLU A 57 5.73 12.67 11.48
C GLU A 57 6.07 13.97 10.74
N LEU A 58 5.18 14.96 10.82
CA LEU A 58 5.45 16.29 10.30
C LEU A 58 6.69 16.89 10.98
N ASN A 59 7.63 17.40 10.19
CA ASN A 59 8.89 18.02 10.64
C ASN A 59 9.89 17.09 11.35
N GLU A 60 9.71 15.76 11.30
CA GLU A 60 10.68 14.79 11.82
C GLU A 60 11.98 14.78 11.00
N ASP A 61 11.86 14.85 9.67
CA ASP A 61 12.97 14.95 8.73
C ASP A 61 12.65 15.92 7.58
N LYS A 62 13.66 16.66 7.12
CA LYS A 62 13.47 17.67 6.06
C LYS A 62 13.04 17.06 4.72
N THR A 63 13.46 15.83 4.46
CA THR A 63 13.24 15.11 3.19
C THR A 63 12.09 14.12 3.33
N TYR A 64 12.10 13.31 4.39
CA TYR A 64 11.19 12.17 4.54
C TYR A 64 9.86 12.51 5.23
N SER A 65 9.74 13.67 5.86
CA SER A 65 8.44 14.18 6.33
C SER A 65 7.65 14.92 5.23
N GLN A 66 8.08 14.89 3.97
CA GLN A 66 7.34 15.47 2.87
C GLN A 66 6.34 14.46 2.30
N PRO A 67 5.17 14.89 1.77
CA PRO A 67 4.22 13.98 1.14
C PRO A 67 4.86 13.08 0.06
N ALA A 68 4.43 11.83 0.02
CA ALA A 68 4.91 10.82 -0.91
C ALA A 68 3.83 10.41 -1.91
N THR A 69 4.18 10.36 -3.18
CA THR A 69 3.30 9.80 -4.23
C THR A 69 3.85 8.47 -4.71
N ILE A 70 3.00 7.45 -4.73
CA ILE A 70 3.35 6.10 -5.20
C ILE A 70 2.29 5.58 -6.17
N ASP A 71 2.69 4.66 -7.05
CA ASP A 71 1.78 3.92 -7.93
C ASP A 71 1.66 2.47 -7.47
N LEU A 72 0.48 2.09 -6.96
CA LEU A 72 0.24 0.72 -6.50
C LEU A 72 0.31 -0.30 -7.65
N GLN A 73 -0.01 0.09 -8.89
CA GLN A 73 0.11 -0.80 -10.04
C GLN A 73 1.56 -1.20 -10.28
N MET A 74 2.50 -0.25 -10.15
CA MET A 74 3.92 -0.54 -10.35
C MET A 74 4.48 -1.43 -9.25
N LEU A 75 4.07 -1.16 -7.99
CA LEU A 75 4.48 -1.97 -6.83
C LEU A 75 4.03 -3.43 -6.96
N PHE A 76 2.77 -3.67 -7.35
CA PHE A 76 2.18 -5.03 -7.40
C PHE A 76 2.17 -5.67 -8.80
N LYS A 77 2.93 -5.12 -9.75
CA LYS A 77 3.02 -5.65 -11.13
C LYS A 77 3.42 -7.14 -11.21
N SER A 78 4.13 -7.66 -10.21
CA SER A 78 4.49 -9.08 -10.13
C SER A 78 3.28 -10.01 -9.90
N PHE A 79 2.18 -9.49 -9.34
CA PHE A 79 0.96 -10.23 -9.05
C PHE A 79 -0.09 -10.09 -10.16
N GLY A 80 -0.04 -9.01 -10.93
CA GLY A 80 -0.91 -8.79 -12.09
C GLY A 80 -1.27 -7.32 -12.32
N THR A 81 -2.37 -7.10 -13.04
CA THR A 81 -2.91 -5.76 -13.31
C THR A 81 -4.05 -5.47 -12.34
N ILE A 82 -4.04 -4.31 -11.70
CA ILE A 82 -5.14 -3.82 -10.86
C ILE A 82 -6.28 -3.40 -11.79
N GLY A 83 -7.38 -4.15 -11.76
CA GLY A 83 -8.59 -3.83 -12.52
C GLY A 83 -9.50 -2.85 -11.80
N GLU A 84 -9.67 -3.04 -10.48
CA GLU A 84 -10.49 -2.18 -9.63
C GLU A 84 -9.74 -1.87 -8.34
N MET A 85 -9.91 -0.63 -7.84
CA MET A 85 -9.30 -0.16 -6.61
C MET A 85 -10.29 0.76 -5.89
N ASN A 86 -10.69 0.36 -4.69
CA ASN A 86 -11.66 1.09 -3.86
C ASN A 86 -11.00 1.50 -2.55
N GLU A 87 -11.03 2.79 -2.23
CA GLU A 87 -10.55 3.30 -0.95
C GLU A 87 -11.61 3.10 0.15
N LEU A 88 -11.19 2.50 1.25
CA LEU A 88 -12.02 2.19 2.42
C LEU A 88 -11.49 2.94 3.64
N ILE A 89 -12.34 3.09 4.65
CA ILE A 89 -11.87 3.53 5.97
C ILE A 89 -10.92 2.51 6.59
N LEU A 90 -10.19 2.89 7.65
CA LEU A 90 -9.13 2.09 8.25
C LEU A 90 -9.55 0.64 8.60
N THR A 91 -10.80 0.47 9.06
CA THR A 91 -11.41 -0.82 9.40
C THR A 91 -11.85 -1.66 8.20
N ALA A 92 -11.68 -1.16 6.98
CA ALA A 92 -11.98 -1.85 5.72
C ALA A 92 -13.45 -2.29 5.55
N ASN A 93 -14.41 -1.60 6.16
CA ASN A 93 -15.83 -1.97 6.16
C ASN A 93 -16.76 -0.89 5.57
N LEU A 94 -16.23 0.26 5.13
CA LEU A 94 -17.00 1.35 4.54
C LEU A 94 -16.15 2.07 3.48
N PRO A 95 -16.68 2.33 2.27
CA PRO A 95 -16.02 3.21 1.30
C PRO A 95 -15.79 4.61 1.86
N VAL A 96 -14.63 5.21 1.59
CA VAL A 96 -14.35 6.59 2.05
C VAL A 96 -15.34 7.59 1.44
N SER A 97 -15.81 7.33 0.22
CA SER A 97 -16.85 8.15 -0.44
C SER A 97 -18.18 8.20 0.30
N GLU A 98 -18.45 7.21 1.15
CA GLU A 98 -19.68 7.09 1.95
C GLU A 98 -19.45 7.54 3.41
N LEU A 99 -18.23 7.96 3.76
CA LEU A 99 -17.92 8.40 5.10
C LEU A 99 -18.49 9.79 5.38
N HIS A 100 -19.41 9.86 6.34
CA HIS A 100 -19.93 11.12 6.88
C HIS A 100 -19.42 11.33 8.31
N ARG A 101 -18.58 12.35 8.50
CA ARG A 101 -18.12 12.76 9.83
C ARG A 101 -19.00 13.89 10.38
N LEU A 102 -19.11 13.94 11.70
CA LEU A 102 -19.74 15.07 12.38
C LEU A 102 -18.85 16.30 12.28
N ASP A 103 -19.50 17.45 12.07
CA ASP A 103 -18.83 18.74 12.06
C ASP A 103 -18.83 19.36 13.45
N TRP A 104 -17.64 19.77 13.89
CA TRP A 104 -17.42 20.42 15.17
C TRP A 104 -16.81 21.79 14.94
N MET A 105 -17.30 22.77 15.70
CA MET A 105 -16.72 24.10 15.77
C MET A 105 -15.83 24.17 17.00
N THR A 106 -14.53 24.33 16.78
CA THR A 106 -13.56 24.51 17.87
C THR A 106 -13.63 25.95 18.39
N LYS A 107 -13.08 26.19 19.60
CA LYS A 107 -13.02 27.54 20.19
C LYS A 107 -12.24 28.52 19.30
N ASP A 108 -11.27 28.00 18.57
CA ASP A 108 -10.42 28.75 17.65
C ASP A 108 -11.08 28.95 16.27
N ARG A 109 -12.35 28.53 16.12
CA ARG A 109 -13.16 28.58 14.89
C ARG A 109 -12.56 27.83 13.71
N GLU A 110 -11.67 26.88 13.99
CA GLU A 110 -11.22 25.93 13.00
C GLU A 110 -12.35 24.92 12.75
N SER A 111 -12.75 24.79 11.50
CA SER A 111 -13.69 23.75 11.08
C SER A 111 -13.01 22.39 11.21
N SER A 112 -13.69 21.41 11.80
CA SER A 112 -13.24 20.01 11.79
C SER A 112 -13.34 19.32 10.42
N HIS A 113 -13.59 20.09 9.35
CA HIS A 113 -13.54 19.59 7.99
C HIS A 113 -12.11 19.13 7.69
N ALA A 114 -11.83 17.86 7.98
CA ALA A 114 -10.76 17.15 7.33
C ALA A 114 -11.20 17.01 5.87
N ASP A 115 -10.34 17.43 4.94
CA ASP A 115 -10.53 17.20 3.51
C ASP A 115 -10.42 15.68 3.26
N THR A 116 -11.47 14.93 3.61
CA THR A 116 -11.53 13.46 3.51
C THR A 116 -11.70 13.01 2.06
N PHE A 117 -12.01 13.93 1.15
CA PHE A 117 -12.14 13.64 -0.26
C PHE A 117 -10.79 13.83 -0.94
N HIS A 118 -10.00 12.76 -0.92
CA HIS A 118 -8.92 12.60 -1.88
C HIS A 118 -9.54 12.64 -3.27
N GLN A 119 -9.40 13.77 -3.96
CA GLN A 119 -9.93 13.90 -5.31
C GLN A 119 -9.41 12.74 -6.15
N ASN A 120 -10.33 12.10 -6.86
CA ASN A 120 -10.04 11.08 -7.87
C ASN A 120 -9.07 11.67 -8.89
N LEU A 121 -7.78 11.45 -8.64
CA LEU A 121 -6.72 11.84 -9.57
C LEU A 121 -6.82 10.96 -10.81
N LEU A 122 -6.43 11.56 -11.93
CA LEU A 122 -6.53 11.10 -13.32
C LEU A 122 -5.98 9.70 -13.61
N ASN A 123 -5.38 9.02 -12.63
CA ASN A 123 -4.83 7.67 -12.70
C ASN A 123 -5.32 6.86 -11.48
N ALA A 124 -6.10 5.80 -11.72
CA ALA A 124 -6.82 5.06 -10.68
C ALA A 124 -5.94 4.40 -9.59
N THR A 125 -4.63 4.24 -9.83
CA THR A 125 -3.71 3.52 -8.92
C THR A 125 -2.64 4.40 -8.28
N ILE A 126 -2.57 5.68 -8.65
CA ILE A 126 -1.60 6.63 -8.08
C ILE A 126 -2.20 7.26 -6.83
N ILE A 127 -1.48 7.17 -5.73
CA ILE A 127 -1.92 7.67 -4.43
C ILE A 127 -0.87 8.58 -3.82
N ASN A 128 -1.36 9.66 -3.21
CA ASN A 128 -0.56 10.54 -2.36
C ASN A 128 -0.78 10.18 -0.88
N LEU A 129 0.28 10.25 -0.09
CA LEU A 129 0.30 10.04 1.35
C LEU A 129 0.97 11.25 2.01
N ASN A 130 0.23 11.92 2.89
CA ASN A 130 0.78 12.94 3.78
C ASN A 130 1.43 12.29 5.01
N PRO A 131 2.26 13.03 5.77
CA PRO A 131 2.81 12.56 7.03
C PRO A 131 1.76 11.92 7.96
N MET A 132 2.13 10.80 8.58
CA MET A 132 1.28 9.96 9.45
C MET A 132 -0.01 9.43 8.83
N GLN A 133 -0.18 9.54 7.51
CA GLN A 133 -1.39 9.08 6.85
C GLN A 133 -1.33 7.58 6.59
N ILE A 134 -2.40 6.86 6.96
CA ILE A 134 -2.64 5.47 6.56
C ILE A 134 -3.82 5.46 5.59
N ARG A 135 -3.64 4.86 4.41
CA ARG A 135 -4.72 4.67 3.43
C ARG A 135 -4.98 3.18 3.22
N THR A 136 -6.26 2.83 3.17
CA THR A 136 -6.74 1.45 3.10
C THR A 136 -7.46 1.24 1.78
N PHE A 137 -7.05 0.23 1.04
CA PHE A 137 -7.58 -0.07 -0.29
C PHE A 137 -7.98 -1.52 -0.40
N GLN A 138 -9.10 -1.75 -1.06
CA GLN A 138 -9.42 -3.05 -1.61
C GLN A 138 -9.10 -3.02 -3.10
N ILE A 139 -8.23 -3.91 -3.54
CA ILE A 139 -7.85 -4.03 -4.95
C ILE A 139 -8.30 -5.37 -5.52
N THR A 140 -8.70 -5.37 -6.79
CA THR A 140 -8.96 -6.58 -7.58
C THR A 140 -7.93 -6.71 -8.69
N ILE A 141 -7.24 -7.85 -8.75
CA ILE A 141 -6.27 -8.16 -9.78
C ILE A 141 -6.95 -8.93 -10.92
N VAL A 142 -6.76 -8.50 -12.18
CA VAL A 142 -7.36 -9.12 -13.37
C VAL A 142 -6.41 -10.05 -14.10
#